data_AF-A0A1I8FT04-F1
#
_entry.id   AF-A0A1I8FT04-F1
#
_cell.length_a   1.000
_cell.length_b   1.000
_cell.length_c   1.000
_cell.angle_alpha   90.00
_cell.angle_beta   90.00
_cell.angle_gamma   90.00
#
_symmetry.space_group_name_H-M   'P 1'
#
loop_
_entity.id
_entity.type
_entity.pdbx_description
1 polymer ?
#
loop_
_entity_poly.entity_id
_entity_poly.type
_entity_poly.pdbx_seq_one_letter_code
_entity_poly.pdbx_strand_id
1 'polypeptide(L)'
;CCNSSRWGRTTCCSTFSPARPKSRAPAGFCSCGLSVANIVAEVSQSCSRCRHLSQSSEFFQRAKELADIFFRYIYDEHVTYGLRLAALGLPQTDEVAQRPNLSFLEAVREANMIFHLCESKYSEILAPALKSAPGGASPQLAQVQERRRAISCGLEAQIQQGLERTLAAIVGHVRHLLNSEQKAADFRPPIGGSDGGASISGGATHACAQVCAYISGHVLFRDELGIRLYRCLVEHLHKFKYSLSGGLQALCDLTEYMACLKPVRHSGFLVDGHDLYDVLCKLLNLLVIQPANLHDICEEESPSIAE
;
A
#
# COMPACT_ATOMS: atom_id res chain seq x y z
N CYS A 1 -17.05 0.45 16.97
CA CYS A 1 -17.80 1.26 15.98
C CYS A 1 -17.12 1.24 14.60
N CYS A 2 -17.23 0.14 13.85
CA CYS A 2 -16.96 0.14 12.40
C CYS A 2 -18.19 0.73 11.70
N ASN A 3 -18.13 2.00 11.29
CA ASN A 3 -19.17 2.63 10.45
C ASN A 3 -18.95 2.15 9.01
N SER A 4 -19.99 1.65 8.31
CA SER A 4 -19.89 1.10 6.94
C SER A 4 -19.39 2.11 5.89
N SER A 5 -19.22 3.37 6.28
CA SER A 5 -18.72 4.48 5.47
C SER A 5 -17.19 4.69 5.58
N ARG A 6 -16.46 3.78 6.21
CA ARG A 6 -14.99 3.86 6.42
C ARG A 6 -14.17 3.01 5.44
N TRP A 7 -14.80 2.08 4.73
CA TRP A 7 -14.17 1.15 3.78
C TRP A 7 -13.44 1.87 2.61
N GLY A 8 -13.72 3.16 2.40
CA GLY A 8 -13.03 4.03 1.44
C GLY A 8 -12.42 5.29 2.07
N ARG A 9 -12.04 5.29 3.36
CA ARG A 9 -11.38 6.44 4.01
C ARG A 9 -9.99 6.15 4.57
N THR A 10 -9.57 4.90 4.64
CA THR A 10 -8.14 4.59 4.73
C THR A 10 -7.51 4.94 3.38
N THR A 11 -6.58 5.88 3.39
CA THR A 11 -6.04 6.62 2.22
C THR A 11 -5.48 5.72 1.11
N CYS A 12 -5.15 4.46 1.42
CA CYS A 12 -4.72 3.44 0.44
C CYS A 12 -5.87 2.73 -0.29
N CYS A 13 -7.06 2.59 0.31
CA CYS A 13 -8.20 1.91 -0.34
C CYS A 13 -9.01 2.87 -1.22
N SER A 14 -9.05 4.16 -0.88
CA SER A 14 -9.75 5.20 -1.66
C SER A 14 -9.04 5.61 -2.94
N THR A 15 -7.74 5.34 -3.06
CA THR A 15 -6.91 5.64 -4.23
C THR A 15 -7.01 4.60 -5.35
N PHE A 16 -7.69 3.46 -5.12
CA PHE A 16 -8.02 2.49 -6.17
C PHE A 16 -9.19 2.99 -7.03
N SER A 17 -8.94 4.04 -7.80
CA SER A 17 -9.83 4.53 -8.87
C SER A 17 -9.73 3.62 -10.11
N PRO A 18 -10.78 3.44 -10.93
CA PRO A 18 -10.84 2.43 -11.99
C PRO A 18 -10.09 2.83 -13.27
N ALA A 19 -8.88 3.40 -13.15
CA ALA A 19 -8.02 3.64 -14.30
C ALA A 19 -7.28 2.34 -14.66
N ARG A 20 -7.65 1.71 -15.79
CA ARG A 20 -7.02 0.47 -16.30
C ARG A 20 -5.53 0.70 -16.63
N PRO A 21 -4.59 -0.03 -16.01
CA PRO A 21 -3.31 -0.30 -16.64
C PRO A 21 -3.51 -1.43 -17.66
N LYS A 22 -2.87 -1.31 -18.83
CA LYS A 22 -2.75 -2.39 -19.83
C LYS A 22 -1.74 -3.43 -19.34
N SER A 23 -2.04 -4.18 -18.28
CA SER A 23 -1.33 -5.42 -17.95
C SER A 23 -2.29 -6.59 -18.08
N ARG A 24 -1.83 -7.64 -18.75
CA ARG A 24 -2.59 -8.85 -19.07
C ARG A 24 -2.82 -9.60 -17.76
N ALA A 25 -4.00 -9.45 -17.18
CA ALA A 25 -4.39 -10.17 -15.97
C ALA A 25 -4.27 -11.69 -16.20
N PRO A 26 -3.77 -12.47 -15.23
CA PRO A 26 -3.73 -13.92 -15.34
C PRO A 26 -5.16 -14.47 -15.49
N ALA A 27 -5.33 -15.43 -16.40
CA ALA A 27 -6.61 -15.94 -16.89
C ALA A 27 -7.56 -16.53 -15.82
N GLY A 28 -7.11 -16.69 -14.57
CA GLY A 28 -7.91 -17.21 -13.46
C GLY A 28 -8.85 -16.20 -12.79
N PHE A 29 -8.61 -14.89 -12.90
CA PHE A 29 -9.40 -13.90 -12.16
C PHE A 29 -10.57 -13.27 -12.95
N CYS A 30 -10.52 -13.23 -14.28
CA CYS A 30 -11.68 -12.80 -15.09
C CYS A 30 -12.91 -13.72 -14.96
N SER A 31 -12.72 -15.01 -14.63
CA SER A 31 -13.83 -15.95 -14.36
C SER A 31 -14.52 -15.67 -13.01
N CYS A 32 -13.84 -14.96 -12.09
CA CYS A 32 -14.32 -14.63 -10.75
C CYS A 32 -15.49 -13.64 -10.78
N GLY A 33 -15.36 -12.57 -11.58
CA GLY A 33 -16.41 -11.57 -11.73
C GLY A 33 -17.71 -12.15 -12.30
N LEU A 34 -17.60 -13.13 -13.21
CA LEU A 34 -18.76 -13.84 -13.75
C LEU A 34 -19.43 -14.72 -12.68
N SER A 35 -18.63 -15.40 -11.85
CA SER A 35 -19.15 -16.22 -10.74
C SER A 35 -19.91 -15.38 -9.71
N VAL A 36 -19.35 -14.24 -9.29
CA VAL A 36 -20.01 -13.31 -8.35
C VAL A 36 -21.29 -12.75 -8.95
N ALA A 37 -21.26 -12.31 -10.22
CA ALA A 37 -22.45 -11.78 -10.90
C ALA A 37 -23.57 -12.83 -10.99
N ASN A 38 -23.23 -14.09 -11.25
CA ASN A 38 -24.19 -15.20 -11.26
C ASN A 38 -24.79 -15.44 -9.86
N ILE A 39 -23.97 -15.48 -8.81
CA ILE A 39 -24.46 -15.65 -7.43
C ILE A 39 -25.41 -14.51 -7.06
N VAL A 40 -25.06 -13.27 -7.39
CA VAL A 40 -25.91 -12.09 -7.17
C VAL A 40 -27.24 -12.22 -7.92
N ALA A 41 -27.21 -12.66 -9.18
CA ALA A 41 -28.42 -12.84 -10.00
C ALA A 41 -29.33 -13.93 -9.41
N GLU A 42 -28.77 -15.06 -8.99
CA GLU A 42 -29.49 -16.17 -8.36
C GLU A 42 -30.13 -15.75 -7.03
N VAL A 43 -29.40 -15.00 -6.19
CA VAL A 43 -29.95 -14.45 -4.93
C VAL A 43 -31.08 -13.48 -5.22
N SER A 44 -30.95 -12.63 -6.25
CA SER A 44 -32.00 -11.71 -6.68
C SER A 44 -33.27 -12.46 -7.10
N GLN A 45 -33.13 -13.45 -7.98
CA GLN A 45 -34.25 -14.24 -8.46
C GLN A 45 -34.90 -15.04 -7.32
N SER A 46 -34.10 -15.61 -6.43
CA SER A 46 -34.58 -16.34 -5.25
C SER A 46 -35.35 -15.44 -4.30
N CYS A 47 -34.87 -14.22 -4.05
CA CYS A 47 -35.56 -13.25 -3.22
C CYS A 47 -36.91 -12.83 -3.83
N SER A 48 -36.98 -12.65 -5.15
CA SER A 48 -38.22 -12.40 -5.88
C SER A 48 -39.22 -13.55 -5.72
N ARG A 49 -38.77 -14.81 -5.92
CA ARG A 49 -39.60 -16.00 -5.71
C ARG A 49 -40.11 -16.11 -4.27
N CYS A 50 -39.25 -15.90 -3.27
CA CYS A 50 -39.66 -15.91 -1.86
C CYS A 50 -40.77 -14.89 -1.58
N ARG A 51 -40.71 -13.70 -2.20
CA ARG A 51 -41.73 -12.67 -2.01
C ARG A 51 -43.12 -13.10 -2.48
N HIS A 52 -43.19 -13.96 -3.49
CA HIS A 52 -44.46 -14.43 -4.06
C HIS A 52 -44.95 -15.75 -3.47
N LEU A 53 -44.02 -16.63 -3.07
CA LEU A 53 -44.33 -18.01 -2.68
C LEU A 53 -44.31 -18.25 -1.17
N SER A 54 -43.62 -17.41 -0.38
CA SER A 54 -43.55 -17.59 1.06
C SER A 54 -44.71 -16.93 1.79
N GLN A 55 -45.11 -17.52 2.91
CA GLN A 55 -46.04 -16.88 3.84
C GLN A 55 -45.38 -15.66 4.49
N SER A 56 -46.17 -14.62 4.80
CA SER A 56 -45.64 -13.38 5.39
C SER A 56 -44.90 -13.57 6.71
N SER A 57 -45.23 -14.60 7.48
CA SER A 57 -44.55 -14.99 8.72
C SER A 57 -43.16 -15.61 8.49
N GLU A 58 -42.94 -16.26 7.35
CA GLU A 58 -41.70 -16.98 7.04
C GLU A 58 -40.75 -16.19 6.13
N PHE A 59 -41.25 -15.16 5.44
CA PHE A 59 -40.48 -14.40 4.47
C PHE A 59 -39.17 -13.83 5.03
N PHE A 60 -39.20 -13.31 6.27
CA PHE A 60 -38.00 -12.82 6.94
C PHE A 60 -36.94 -13.92 7.13
N GLN A 61 -37.36 -15.11 7.54
CA GLN A 61 -36.45 -16.24 7.76
C GLN A 61 -35.81 -16.69 6.45
N ARG A 62 -36.57 -16.70 5.34
CA ARG A 62 -36.03 -16.98 4.00
C ARG A 62 -35.07 -15.89 3.51
N ALA A 63 -35.38 -14.63 3.75
CA ALA A 63 -34.47 -13.53 3.43
C ALA A 63 -33.15 -13.60 4.22
N LYS A 64 -33.21 -14.03 5.48
CA LYS A 64 -32.03 -14.28 6.31
C LYS A 64 -31.16 -15.41 5.74
N GLU A 65 -31.77 -16.55 5.38
CA GLU A 65 -31.07 -17.68 4.76
C GLU A 65 -30.38 -17.27 3.45
N LEU A 66 -31.06 -16.47 2.61
CA LEU A 66 -30.48 -15.92 1.38
C LEU A 66 -29.31 -14.96 1.67
N ALA A 67 -29.42 -14.11 2.68
CA ALA A 67 -28.32 -13.25 3.10
C ALA A 67 -27.11 -14.06 3.60
N ASP A 68 -27.36 -15.16 4.32
CA ASP A 68 -26.30 -16.04 4.81
C ASP A 68 -25.56 -16.78 3.68
N ILE A 69 -26.29 -17.22 2.65
CA ILE A 69 -25.74 -17.79 1.41
C ILE A 69 -24.93 -16.73 0.65
N PHE A 70 -25.48 -15.53 0.48
CA PHE A 70 -24.83 -14.41 -0.17
C PHE A 70 -23.49 -14.09 0.50
N PHE A 71 -23.47 -13.96 1.82
CA PHE A 71 -22.26 -13.68 2.57
C PHE A 71 -21.23 -14.81 2.50
N ARG A 72 -21.67 -16.06 2.65
CA ARG A 72 -20.76 -17.21 2.64
C ARG A 72 -20.03 -17.37 1.31
N TYR A 73 -20.78 -17.45 0.21
CA TYR A 73 -20.17 -17.76 -1.08
C TYR A 73 -19.39 -16.58 -1.67
N ILE A 74 -19.86 -15.35 -1.48
CA ILE A 74 -19.17 -14.18 -2.02
C ILE A 74 -18.01 -13.77 -1.12
N TYR A 75 -18.24 -13.57 0.17
CA TYR A 75 -17.20 -13.01 1.02
C TYR A 75 -16.27 -14.06 1.62
N ASP A 76 -16.80 -15.14 2.18
CA ASP A 76 -15.98 -16.15 2.87
C ASP A 76 -15.22 -17.04 1.86
N GLU A 77 -15.94 -17.64 0.91
CA GLU A 77 -15.38 -18.63 -0.03
C GLU A 77 -14.68 -17.99 -1.23
N HIS A 78 -15.07 -16.78 -1.63
CA HIS A 78 -14.53 -16.13 -2.82
C HIS A 78 -13.55 -14.99 -2.49
N VAL A 79 -14.01 -13.88 -1.90
CA VAL A 79 -13.15 -12.70 -1.67
C VAL A 79 -12.05 -12.99 -0.64
N THR A 80 -12.43 -13.52 0.54
CA THR A 80 -11.47 -13.81 1.63
C THR A 80 -10.44 -14.85 1.21
N TYR A 81 -10.90 -15.91 0.54
CA TYR A 81 -10.01 -16.95 0.02
C TYR A 81 -9.09 -16.43 -1.10
N GLY A 82 -9.63 -15.66 -2.05
CA GLY A 82 -8.84 -15.05 -3.13
C GLY A 82 -7.75 -14.12 -2.61
N LEU A 83 -8.07 -13.25 -1.64
CA LEU A 83 -7.09 -12.41 -0.96
C LEU A 83 -6.04 -13.24 -0.22
N ARG A 84 -6.43 -14.37 0.39
CA ARG A 84 -5.50 -15.27 1.08
C ARG A 84 -4.52 -15.92 0.11
N LEU A 85 -5.02 -16.44 -1.01
CA LEU A 85 -4.19 -17.01 -2.06
C LEU A 85 -3.22 -15.98 -2.64
N ALA A 86 -3.69 -14.77 -2.93
CA ALA A 86 -2.83 -13.70 -3.42
C ALA A 86 -1.73 -13.35 -2.41
N ALA A 87 -2.05 -13.36 -1.11
CA ALA A 87 -1.08 -13.08 -0.05
C ALA A 87 -0.02 -14.18 0.15
N LEU A 88 -0.25 -15.40 -0.35
CA LEU A 88 0.78 -16.46 -0.37
C LEU A 88 1.88 -16.17 -1.40
N GLY A 89 1.57 -15.39 -2.44
CA GLY A 89 2.55 -14.97 -3.45
C GLY A 89 3.48 -13.84 -3.00
N LEU A 90 3.21 -13.22 -1.84
CA LEU A 90 4.06 -12.18 -1.28
C LEU A 90 5.27 -12.80 -0.56
N PRO A 91 6.49 -12.24 -0.73
CA PRO A 91 7.67 -12.69 -0.01
C PRO A 91 7.46 -12.73 1.51
N GLN A 92 8.17 -13.64 2.18
CA GLN A 92 8.17 -13.79 3.64
C GLN A 92 9.48 -13.31 4.29
N THR A 93 10.48 -12.95 3.48
CA THR A 93 11.80 -12.51 3.93
C THR A 93 11.98 -11.01 3.72
N ASP A 94 12.83 -10.40 4.54
CA ASP A 94 13.09 -8.95 4.50
C ASP A 94 13.94 -8.53 3.29
N GLU A 95 14.82 -9.40 2.79
CA GLU A 95 15.56 -9.16 1.55
C GLU A 95 14.91 -9.91 0.38
N VAL A 96 14.67 -9.18 -0.70
CA VAL A 96 13.96 -9.69 -1.88
C VAL A 96 14.83 -9.45 -3.11
N ALA A 97 15.60 -10.47 -3.51
CA ALA A 97 16.56 -10.35 -4.60
C ALA A 97 15.89 -10.07 -5.96
N GLN A 98 14.78 -10.74 -6.23
CA GLN A 98 14.01 -10.55 -7.44
C GLN A 98 12.93 -9.50 -7.24
N ARG A 99 12.51 -8.82 -8.32
CA ARG A 99 11.39 -7.89 -8.26
C ARG A 99 10.15 -8.62 -7.70
N PRO A 100 9.52 -8.12 -6.62
CA PRO A 100 8.39 -8.80 -6.00
C PRO A 100 7.18 -8.85 -6.92
N ASN A 101 6.44 -9.96 -6.86
CA ASN A 101 5.14 -10.09 -7.52
C ASN A 101 4.10 -9.25 -6.75
N LEU A 102 3.48 -8.29 -7.43
CA LEU A 102 2.49 -7.37 -6.85
C LEU A 102 1.04 -7.74 -7.21
N SER A 103 0.78 -9.00 -7.60
CA SER A 103 -0.57 -9.49 -7.91
C SER A 103 -1.55 -9.35 -6.73
N PHE A 104 -1.05 -9.22 -5.49
CA PHE A 104 -1.90 -8.87 -4.34
C PHE A 104 -2.65 -7.56 -4.53
N LEU A 105 -2.04 -6.54 -5.16
CA LEU A 105 -2.71 -5.27 -5.45
C LEU A 105 -3.85 -5.42 -6.45
N GLU A 106 -3.71 -6.33 -7.41
CA GLU A 106 -4.79 -6.68 -8.34
C GLU A 106 -5.94 -7.36 -7.60
N ALA A 107 -5.64 -8.29 -6.70
CA ALA A 107 -6.64 -8.94 -5.86
C ALA A 107 -7.37 -7.95 -4.93
N VAL A 108 -6.68 -6.95 -4.36
CA VAL A 108 -7.30 -5.88 -3.56
C VAL A 108 -8.25 -5.04 -4.42
N ARG A 109 -7.84 -4.65 -5.64
CA ARG A 109 -8.71 -3.92 -6.57
C ARG A 109 -9.99 -4.69 -6.85
N GLU A 110 -9.87 -5.98 -7.12
CA GLU A 110 -11.02 -6.83 -7.45
C GLU A 110 -11.92 -7.09 -6.25
N ALA A 111 -11.34 -7.32 -5.07
CA ALA A 111 -12.08 -7.39 -3.81
C ALA A 111 -12.90 -6.12 -3.57
N ASN A 112 -12.32 -4.94 -3.84
CA ASN A 112 -13.02 -3.67 -3.70
C ASN A 112 -14.19 -3.53 -4.68
N MET A 113 -13.98 -3.89 -5.95
CA MET A 113 -15.05 -3.89 -6.96
C MET A 113 -16.21 -4.83 -6.58
N ILE A 114 -15.88 -6.05 -6.15
CA ILE A 114 -16.87 -7.04 -5.71
C ILE A 114 -17.64 -6.52 -4.49
N PHE A 115 -16.95 -5.99 -3.49
CA PHE A 115 -17.59 -5.46 -2.29
C PHE A 115 -18.57 -4.33 -2.61
N HIS A 116 -18.18 -3.36 -3.45
CA HIS A 116 -19.09 -2.28 -3.86
C HIS A 116 -20.31 -2.77 -4.63
N LEU A 117 -20.13 -3.71 -5.57
CA LEU A 117 -21.25 -4.35 -6.26
C LEU A 117 -22.19 -5.05 -5.28
N CYS A 118 -21.62 -5.79 -4.33
CA CYS A 118 -22.38 -6.58 -3.37
C CYS A 118 -23.11 -5.72 -2.34
N GLU A 119 -22.51 -4.63 -1.86
CA GLU A 119 -23.19 -3.68 -0.98
C GLU A 119 -24.36 -2.98 -1.67
N SER A 120 -24.19 -2.62 -2.95
CA SER A 120 -25.27 -2.07 -3.78
C SER A 120 -26.43 -3.08 -3.89
N LYS A 121 -26.11 -4.33 -4.25
CA LYS A 121 -27.11 -5.39 -4.45
C LYS A 121 -27.77 -5.85 -3.16
N TYR A 122 -27.03 -5.90 -2.06
CA TYR A 122 -27.59 -6.14 -0.73
C TYR A 122 -28.61 -5.06 -0.37
N SER A 123 -28.27 -3.79 -0.60
CA SER A 123 -29.15 -2.65 -0.29
C SER A 123 -30.41 -2.62 -1.16
N GLU A 124 -30.31 -3.06 -2.41
CA GLU A 124 -31.41 -3.15 -3.37
C GLU A 124 -32.36 -4.32 -3.07
N ILE A 125 -31.83 -5.51 -2.78
CA ILE A 125 -32.61 -6.76 -2.77
C ILE A 125 -32.88 -7.25 -1.34
N LEU A 126 -31.81 -7.48 -0.56
CA LEU A 126 -31.89 -8.17 0.72
C LEU A 126 -32.30 -7.24 1.86
N ALA A 127 -31.80 -6.01 1.89
CA ALA A 127 -32.10 -5.07 2.96
C ALA A 127 -33.60 -4.74 3.07
N PRO A 128 -34.37 -4.51 1.99
CA PRO A 128 -35.82 -4.34 2.07
C PRO A 128 -36.53 -5.61 2.55
N ALA A 129 -36.11 -6.79 2.08
CA ALA A 129 -36.70 -8.06 2.49
C ALA A 129 -36.51 -8.31 4.00
N LEU A 130 -35.32 -8.02 4.52
CA LEU A 130 -34.99 -8.15 5.95
C LEU A 130 -35.68 -7.11 6.84
N LYS A 131 -36.05 -5.94 6.30
CA LYS A 131 -36.81 -4.91 7.03
C LYS A 131 -38.30 -5.20 7.14
N SER A 132 -38.83 -6.09 6.31
CA SER A 132 -40.25 -6.48 6.33
C SER A 132 -40.66 -7.34 7.53
N ALA A 133 -39.74 -7.59 8.47
CA ALA A 133 -39.98 -8.36 9.67
C ALA A 133 -41.14 -7.78 10.51
N PRO A 134 -42.12 -8.59 10.93
CA PRO A 134 -43.14 -8.14 11.88
C PRO A 134 -42.46 -7.77 13.20
N GLY A 135 -42.58 -6.50 13.62
CA GLY A 135 -42.08 -6.00 14.91
C GLY A 135 -40.86 -5.07 14.89
N GLY A 136 -40.41 -4.57 13.73
CA GLY A 136 -39.52 -3.40 13.60
C GLY A 136 -38.05 -3.54 14.06
N ALA A 137 -37.74 -4.44 15.00
CA ALA A 137 -36.39 -4.68 15.52
C ALA A 137 -36.25 -6.12 16.06
N SER A 138 -36.18 -7.11 15.17
CA SER A 138 -35.89 -8.50 15.58
C SER A 138 -34.40 -8.65 15.93
N PRO A 139 -34.04 -9.37 17.02
CA PRO A 139 -32.64 -9.69 17.35
C PRO A 139 -31.92 -10.43 16.21
N GLN A 140 -32.68 -11.11 15.34
CA GLN A 140 -32.15 -11.78 14.17
C GLN A 140 -31.68 -10.80 13.08
N LEU A 141 -32.32 -9.64 12.93
CA LEU A 141 -31.86 -8.59 12.01
C LEU A 141 -30.54 -7.99 12.50
N ALA A 142 -30.40 -7.81 13.81
CA ALA A 142 -29.14 -7.37 14.42
C ALA A 142 -28.01 -8.39 14.17
N GLN A 143 -28.30 -9.69 14.23
CA GLN A 143 -27.34 -10.75 13.89
C GLN A 143 -26.85 -10.66 12.44
N VAL A 144 -27.76 -10.44 11.48
CA VAL A 144 -27.39 -10.29 10.05
C VAL A 144 -26.52 -9.04 9.85
N GLN A 145 -26.89 -7.92 10.48
CA GLN A 145 -26.10 -6.68 10.42
C GLN A 145 -24.71 -6.87 11.04
N GLU A 146 -24.62 -7.58 12.16
CA GLU A 146 -23.35 -7.84 12.83
C GLU A 146 -22.47 -8.74 11.99
N ARG A 147 -23.01 -9.80 11.37
CA ARG A 147 -22.26 -10.65 10.42
C ARG A 147 -21.70 -9.81 9.27
N ARG A 148 -22.50 -8.92 8.70
CA ARG A 148 -22.05 -8.01 7.62
C ARG A 148 -20.91 -7.09 8.07
N ARG A 149 -21.01 -6.53 9.28
CA ARG A 149 -19.92 -5.70 9.86
C ARG A 149 -18.66 -6.51 10.07
N ALA A 150 -18.77 -7.71 10.65
CA ALA A 150 -17.64 -8.60 10.90
C ALA A 150 -16.89 -8.95 9.60
N ILE A 151 -17.63 -9.26 8.53
CA ILE A 151 -17.05 -9.48 7.19
C ILE A 151 -16.30 -8.24 6.70
N SER A 152 -16.92 -7.06 6.78
CA SER A 152 -16.30 -5.82 6.31
C SER A 152 -15.01 -5.48 7.07
N CYS A 153 -15.02 -5.55 8.41
CA CYS A 153 -13.83 -5.28 9.21
C CYS A 153 -12.77 -6.40 9.01
N GLY A 154 -13.17 -7.65 8.80
CA GLY A 154 -12.26 -8.77 8.52
C GLY A 154 -11.53 -8.64 7.18
N LEU A 155 -12.27 -8.28 6.11
CA LEU A 155 -11.69 -8.00 4.81
C LEU A 155 -10.73 -6.81 4.86
N GLU A 156 -11.11 -5.72 5.56
CA GLU A 156 -10.25 -4.55 5.75
C GLU A 156 -8.95 -4.91 6.46
N ALA A 157 -9.02 -5.71 7.54
CA ALA A 157 -7.84 -6.17 8.26
C ALA A 157 -6.91 -7.04 7.39
N GLN A 158 -7.47 -7.94 6.60
CA GLN A 158 -6.69 -8.81 5.70
C GLN A 158 -6.04 -8.01 4.57
N ILE A 159 -6.76 -7.05 3.99
CA ILE A 159 -6.22 -6.13 2.98
C ILE A 159 -5.07 -5.32 3.59
N GLN A 160 -5.27 -4.71 4.76
CA GLN A 160 -4.24 -3.93 5.44
C GLN A 160 -2.97 -4.75 5.69
N GLN A 161 -3.11 -5.98 6.19
CA GLN A 161 -1.98 -6.88 6.41
C GLN A 161 -1.23 -7.20 5.12
N GLY A 162 -1.94 -7.46 4.02
CA GLY A 162 -1.30 -7.76 2.75
C GLY A 162 -0.66 -6.54 2.09
N LEU A 163 -1.24 -5.34 2.24
CA LEU A 163 -0.62 -4.08 1.78
C LEU A 163 0.69 -3.81 2.54
N GLU A 164 0.68 -4.00 3.85
CA GLU A 164 1.87 -3.89 4.71
C GLU A 164 3.00 -4.83 4.23
N ARG A 165 2.68 -6.10 4.00
CA ARG A 165 3.62 -7.09 3.45
C ARG A 165 4.09 -6.74 2.04
N THR A 166 3.20 -6.20 1.20
CA THR A 166 3.54 -5.75 -0.16
C THR A 166 4.56 -4.62 -0.10
N LEU A 167 4.36 -3.65 0.77
CA LEU A 167 5.28 -2.54 0.94
C LEU A 167 6.62 -2.98 1.54
N ALA A 168 6.60 -3.89 2.52
CA ALA A 168 7.81 -4.52 3.05
C ALA A 168 8.62 -5.22 1.94
N ALA A 169 7.96 -5.94 1.02
CA ALA A 169 8.62 -6.59 -0.10
C ALA A 169 9.25 -5.59 -1.09
N ILE A 170 8.57 -4.46 -1.37
CA ILE A 170 9.13 -3.38 -2.20
C ILE A 170 10.40 -2.81 -1.56
N VAL A 171 10.34 -2.45 -0.28
CA VAL A 171 11.49 -1.92 0.47
C VAL A 171 12.59 -2.98 0.61
N GLY A 172 12.24 -4.25 0.75
CA GLY A 172 13.18 -5.37 0.76
C GLY A 172 13.95 -5.53 -0.55
N HIS A 173 13.31 -5.24 -1.69
CA HIS A 173 13.99 -5.20 -2.98
C HIS A 173 14.88 -3.96 -3.12
N VAL A 174 14.43 -2.79 -2.66
CA VAL A 174 15.28 -1.59 -2.58
C VAL A 174 16.55 -1.88 -1.78
N ARG A 175 16.41 -2.51 -0.60
CA ARG A 175 17.56 -2.89 0.24
C ARG A 175 18.51 -3.83 -0.50
N HIS A 176 17.98 -4.79 -1.24
CA HIS A 176 18.80 -5.66 -2.07
C HIS A 176 19.59 -4.89 -3.13
N LEU A 177 18.93 -4.00 -3.90
CA LEU A 177 19.60 -3.18 -4.92
C LEU A 177 20.71 -2.32 -4.32
N LEU A 178 20.44 -1.67 -3.18
CA LEU A 178 21.44 -0.88 -2.48
C LEU A 178 22.63 -1.74 -2.03
N ASN A 179 22.37 -2.91 -1.43
CA ASN A 179 23.43 -3.80 -0.95
C ASN A 179 24.23 -4.47 -2.08
N SER A 180 23.62 -4.74 -3.24
CA SER A 180 24.28 -5.43 -4.36
C SER A 180 25.03 -4.48 -5.30
N GLU A 181 24.49 -3.28 -5.52
CA GLU A 181 25.01 -2.36 -6.54
C GLU A 181 25.89 -1.24 -5.98
N GLN A 182 25.67 -0.80 -4.74
CA GLN A 182 26.42 0.31 -4.16
C GLN A 182 27.76 -0.17 -3.60
N LYS A 183 28.86 0.37 -4.12
CA LYS A 183 30.23 -0.04 -3.77
C LYS A 183 30.91 1.00 -2.89
N ALA A 184 31.88 0.54 -2.09
CA ALA A 184 32.69 1.44 -1.25
C ALA A 184 33.44 2.49 -2.08
N ALA A 185 33.81 2.16 -3.32
CA ALA A 185 34.48 3.08 -4.25
C ALA A 185 33.59 4.26 -4.67
N ASP A 186 32.26 4.14 -4.59
CA ASP A 186 31.33 5.22 -4.94
C ASP A 186 31.41 6.38 -3.93
N PHE A 187 31.70 6.06 -2.66
CA PHE A 187 31.84 7.06 -1.58
C PHE A 187 33.28 7.28 -1.11
N ARG A 188 34.22 6.45 -1.56
CA ARG A 188 35.65 6.58 -1.26
C ARG A 188 36.49 6.08 -2.44
N PRO A 189 36.53 6.84 -3.55
CA PRO A 189 37.30 6.44 -4.71
C PRO A 189 38.80 6.35 -4.37
N PRO A 190 39.54 5.41 -5.00
CA PRO A 190 40.97 5.29 -4.78
C PRO A 190 41.70 6.56 -5.22
N ILE A 191 42.64 7.02 -4.38
CA ILE A 191 43.47 8.19 -4.66
C ILE A 191 44.57 7.74 -5.62
N GLY A 192 44.32 7.74 -6.93
CA GLY A 192 45.34 7.41 -7.92
C GLY A 192 44.83 7.01 -9.30
N GLY A 193 44.89 7.95 -10.24
CA GLY A 193 44.72 7.75 -11.68
C GLY A 193 44.53 9.11 -12.35
N SER A 194 45.62 9.66 -12.91
CA SER A 194 45.80 10.97 -13.57
C SER A 194 44.70 12.03 -13.43
N ASP A 195 45.14 13.18 -12.93
CA ASP A 195 44.43 14.45 -12.73
C ASP A 195 43.77 14.60 -11.36
N GLY A 196 44.40 15.43 -10.53
CA GLY A 196 44.04 15.77 -9.15
C GLY A 196 42.76 16.59 -8.99
N GLY A 197 41.67 16.13 -9.61
CA GLY A 197 40.31 16.48 -9.26
C GLY A 197 39.55 15.18 -9.08
N ALA A 198 39.04 14.91 -7.88
CA ALA A 198 38.10 13.81 -7.70
C ALA A 198 36.94 14.05 -8.67
N SER A 199 36.91 13.31 -9.78
CA SER A 199 35.86 13.42 -10.78
C SER A 199 34.58 12.91 -10.14
N ILE A 200 33.80 13.84 -9.59
CA ILE A 200 32.39 13.63 -9.33
C ILE A 200 31.80 13.53 -10.73
N SER A 201 31.54 12.31 -11.19
CA SER A 201 30.58 12.10 -12.27
C SER A 201 29.29 12.76 -11.80
N GLY A 202 28.96 13.95 -12.32
CA GLY A 202 27.90 14.83 -11.80
C GLY A 202 26.46 14.30 -11.90
N GLY A 203 26.26 12.99 -11.82
CA GLY A 203 24.98 12.31 -11.77
C GLY A 203 24.93 11.29 -10.62
N ALA A 204 23.76 10.69 -10.43
CA ALA A 204 23.54 9.64 -9.44
C ALA A 204 24.43 8.42 -9.67
N THR A 205 24.75 7.75 -8.56
CA THR A 205 25.39 6.42 -8.59
C THR A 205 24.52 5.40 -9.30
N HIS A 206 25.14 4.29 -9.71
CA HIS A 206 24.40 3.21 -10.38
C HIS A 206 23.28 2.64 -9.50
N ALA A 207 23.54 2.43 -8.20
CA ALA A 207 22.53 1.92 -7.29
C ALA A 207 21.38 2.92 -7.11
N CYS A 208 21.68 4.22 -6.97
CA CYS A 208 20.66 5.26 -6.90
C CYS A 208 19.77 5.25 -8.15
N ALA A 209 20.37 5.22 -9.35
CA ALA A 209 19.61 5.17 -10.59
C ALA A 209 18.69 3.92 -10.67
N GLN A 210 19.17 2.75 -10.27
CA GLN A 210 18.37 1.53 -10.24
C GLN A 210 17.21 1.60 -9.25
N VAL A 211 17.46 2.08 -8.02
CA VAL A 211 16.43 2.27 -6.99
C VAL A 211 15.37 3.26 -7.48
N CYS A 212 15.79 4.42 -7.98
CA CYS A 212 14.91 5.46 -8.51
C CYS A 212 14.02 4.94 -9.67
N ALA A 213 14.61 4.20 -10.60
CA ALA A 213 13.87 3.58 -11.71
C ALA A 213 12.84 2.55 -11.20
N TYR A 214 13.19 1.79 -10.17
CA TYR A 214 12.27 0.81 -9.57
C TYR A 214 11.10 1.46 -8.84
N ILE A 215 11.36 2.41 -7.93
CA ILE A 215 10.33 3.02 -7.08
C ILE A 215 9.40 3.96 -7.86
N SER A 216 9.85 4.52 -8.98
CA SER A 216 9.04 5.41 -9.82
C SER A 216 7.73 4.77 -10.30
N GLY A 217 7.68 3.44 -10.42
CA GLY A 217 6.48 2.69 -10.79
C GLY A 217 5.44 2.50 -9.68
N HIS A 218 5.74 2.85 -8.43
CA HIS A 218 4.92 2.54 -7.26
C HIS A 218 4.15 3.76 -6.73
N VAL A 219 3.17 4.24 -7.50
CA VAL A 219 2.41 5.47 -7.16
C VAL A 219 1.45 5.33 -5.98
N LEU A 220 0.93 4.13 -5.70
CA LEU A 220 -0.11 3.90 -4.70
C LEU A 220 0.37 4.03 -3.24
N PHE A 221 1.67 3.83 -2.99
CA PHE A 221 2.25 3.86 -1.65
C PHE A 221 3.25 4.99 -1.47
N ARG A 222 3.23 6.01 -2.32
CA ARG A 222 4.34 6.98 -2.44
C ARG A 222 4.75 7.61 -1.11
N ASP A 223 3.79 8.02 -0.29
CA ASP A 223 4.07 8.71 0.98
C ASP A 223 4.73 7.76 2.00
N GLU A 224 4.10 6.61 2.28
CA GLU A 224 4.64 5.60 3.21
C GLU A 224 5.93 4.95 2.67
N LEU A 225 6.03 4.77 1.35
CA LEU A 225 7.25 4.31 0.68
C LEU A 225 8.38 5.32 0.88
N GLY A 226 8.10 6.63 0.82
CA GLY A 226 9.08 7.67 1.10
C GLY A 226 9.65 7.57 2.52
N ILE A 227 8.79 7.40 3.53
CA ILE A 227 9.21 7.24 4.93
C ILE A 227 10.08 5.98 5.12
N ARG A 228 9.70 4.86 4.50
CA ARG A 228 10.47 3.61 4.61
C ARG A 228 11.75 3.63 3.79
N LEU A 229 11.74 4.29 2.63
CA LEU A 229 12.94 4.51 1.83
C LEU A 229 13.95 5.35 2.62
N TYR A 230 13.51 6.43 3.27
CA TYR A 230 14.36 7.23 4.16
C TYR A 230 15.07 6.35 5.20
N ARG A 231 14.33 5.51 5.94
CA ARG A 231 14.92 4.62 6.95
C ARG A 231 15.94 3.65 6.33
N CYS A 232 15.58 3.05 5.19
CA CYS A 232 16.47 2.15 4.44
C CYS A 232 17.75 2.86 3.99
N LEU A 233 17.65 4.10 3.50
CA LEU A 233 18.79 4.91 3.08
C LEU A 233 19.70 5.27 4.25
N VAL A 234 19.14 5.70 5.38
CA VAL A 234 19.91 6.01 6.59
C VAL A 234 20.70 4.78 7.07
N GLU A 235 20.04 3.62 7.16
CA GLU A 235 20.69 2.37 7.53
C GLU A 235 21.79 1.96 6.53
N HIS A 236 21.55 2.18 5.23
CA HIS A 236 22.50 1.84 4.18
C HIS A 236 23.73 2.76 4.20
N LEU A 237 23.53 4.08 4.27
CA LEU A 237 24.60 5.08 4.26
C LEU A 237 25.54 4.93 5.47
N HIS A 238 25.01 4.59 6.65
CA HIS A 238 25.84 4.33 7.84
C HIS A 238 26.87 3.19 7.68
N LYS A 239 26.73 2.31 6.67
CA LYS A 239 27.69 1.22 6.40
C LYS A 239 28.97 1.70 5.73
N PHE A 240 29.00 2.93 5.21
CA PHE A 240 30.09 3.43 4.39
C PHE A 240 31.02 4.38 5.13
N LYS A 241 32.23 4.52 4.57
CA LYS A 241 33.18 5.58 4.93
C LYS A 241 33.27 6.54 3.75
N TYR A 242 33.39 7.82 4.04
CA TYR A 242 33.30 8.88 3.04
C TYR A 242 34.64 9.61 2.84
N SER A 243 34.95 9.95 1.60
CA SER A 243 35.82 11.08 1.25
C SER A 243 34.97 12.34 1.02
N LEU A 244 35.61 13.51 0.87
CA LEU A 244 34.91 14.75 0.50
C LEU A 244 34.10 14.58 -0.79
N SER A 245 34.70 13.98 -1.82
CA SER A 245 34.03 13.69 -3.09
C SER A 245 32.88 12.68 -2.94
N GLY A 246 33.03 11.71 -2.05
CA GLY A 246 31.97 10.74 -1.75
C GLY A 246 30.80 11.34 -0.96
N GLY A 247 31.06 12.32 -0.07
CA GLY A 247 30.01 13.09 0.59
C GLY A 247 29.19 13.89 -0.43
N LEU A 248 29.86 14.54 -1.39
CA LEU A 248 29.20 15.21 -2.51
C LEU A 248 28.39 14.25 -3.39
N GLN A 249 28.92 13.06 -3.68
CA GLN A 249 28.19 12.02 -4.40
C GLN A 249 26.92 11.55 -3.64
N ALA A 250 27.00 11.39 -2.32
CA ALA A 250 25.85 11.03 -1.50
C ALA A 250 24.76 12.13 -1.51
N LEU A 251 25.14 13.41 -1.56
CA LEU A 251 24.20 14.53 -1.72
C LEU A 251 23.53 14.52 -3.12
N CYS A 252 24.28 14.18 -4.18
CA CYS A 252 23.70 13.98 -5.51
C CYS A 252 22.66 12.85 -5.51
N ASP A 253 22.99 11.70 -4.92
CA ASP A 253 22.07 10.57 -4.81
C ASP A 253 20.82 10.95 -4.00
N LEU A 254 20.98 11.66 -2.87
CA LEU A 254 19.86 12.13 -2.06
C LEU A 254 18.92 13.05 -2.85
N THR A 255 19.48 13.95 -3.66
CA THR A 255 18.72 14.86 -4.52
C THR A 255 17.86 14.08 -5.52
N GLU A 256 18.40 13.02 -6.10
CA GLU A 256 17.66 12.18 -7.03
C GLU A 256 16.58 11.33 -6.35
N TYR A 257 16.85 10.78 -5.16
CA TYR A 257 15.83 10.10 -4.37
C TYR A 257 14.65 11.04 -4.05
N MET A 258 14.94 12.27 -3.62
CA MET A 258 13.91 13.29 -3.36
C MET A 258 13.14 13.63 -4.63
N ALA A 259 13.82 13.80 -5.77
CA ALA A 259 13.17 14.08 -7.05
C ALA A 259 12.19 12.98 -7.47
N CYS A 260 12.56 11.72 -7.26
CA CYS A 260 11.72 10.56 -7.56
C CYS A 260 10.50 10.44 -6.65
N LEU A 261 10.57 10.96 -5.43
CA LEU A 261 9.47 10.96 -4.46
C LEU A 261 8.54 12.18 -4.58
N LYS A 262 8.92 13.23 -5.34
CA LYS A 262 8.08 14.43 -5.52
C LYS A 262 6.65 14.06 -5.90
N PRO A 263 5.65 14.73 -5.31
CA PRO A 263 4.26 14.40 -5.54
C PRO A 263 3.92 14.73 -7.00
N VAL A 264 3.20 13.82 -7.66
CA VAL A 264 2.37 14.22 -8.78
C VAL A 264 1.33 15.15 -8.16
N ARG A 265 1.40 16.44 -8.51
CA ARG A 265 0.53 17.55 -8.10
C ARG A 265 -0.80 16.99 -7.53
N HIS A 266 -1.17 17.37 -6.30
CA HIS A 266 -2.44 17.11 -5.56
C HIS A 266 -2.38 16.28 -4.24
N SER A 267 -1.22 15.88 -3.69
CA SER A 267 -1.16 15.34 -2.31
C SER A 267 -0.56 16.37 -1.35
N GLY A 268 -1.40 16.96 -0.49
CA GLY A 268 -1.01 17.90 0.58
C GLY A 268 -0.53 17.23 1.87
N PHE A 269 -0.05 15.98 1.80
CA PHE A 269 0.32 15.18 2.98
C PHE A 269 1.84 15.00 3.16
N LEU A 270 2.67 15.59 2.29
CA LEU A 270 4.14 15.55 2.39
C LEU A 270 4.73 16.53 3.41
N VAL A 271 4.10 16.69 4.57
CA VAL A 271 4.71 17.51 5.64
C VAL A 271 5.79 16.68 6.34
N ASP A 272 5.48 15.46 6.81
CA ASP A 272 6.42 14.68 7.62
C ASP A 272 7.57 14.03 6.81
N GLY A 273 7.32 13.68 5.55
CA GLY A 273 8.33 13.02 4.70
C GLY A 273 9.41 13.96 4.20
N HIS A 274 9.06 15.21 3.87
CA HIS A 274 10.01 16.20 3.39
C HIS A 274 11.02 16.57 4.49
N ASP A 275 10.53 16.77 5.71
CA ASP A 275 11.35 17.09 6.89
C ASP A 275 12.40 16.01 7.18
N LEU A 276 12.05 14.72 7.02
CA LEU A 276 13.00 13.62 7.18
C LEU A 276 14.16 13.72 6.17
N TYR A 277 13.85 13.94 4.90
CA TYR A 277 14.88 14.07 3.86
C TYR A 277 15.72 15.34 4.03
N ASP A 278 15.13 16.44 4.54
CA ASP A 278 15.88 17.65 4.91
C ASP A 278 16.87 17.38 6.05
N VAL A 279 16.47 16.61 7.08
CA VAL A 279 17.37 16.18 8.14
C VAL A 279 18.52 15.32 7.58
N LEU A 280 18.23 14.36 6.71
CA LEU A 280 19.29 13.56 6.07
C LEU A 280 20.22 14.42 5.21
N CYS A 281 19.69 15.43 4.52
CA CYS A 281 20.49 16.40 3.77
C CYS A 281 21.45 17.15 4.69
N LYS A 282 20.97 17.67 5.84
CA LYS A 282 21.81 18.31 6.86
C LYS A 282 22.90 17.38 7.37
N LEU A 283 22.56 16.12 7.69
CA LEU A 283 23.53 15.12 8.13
C LEU A 283 24.59 14.81 7.06
N LEU A 284 24.21 14.68 5.78
CA LEU A 284 25.17 14.47 4.70
C LEU A 284 26.04 15.69 4.42
N ASN A 285 25.53 16.91 4.62
CA ASN A 285 26.33 18.14 4.50
C ASN A 285 27.51 18.13 5.50
N LEU A 286 27.36 17.53 6.68
CA LEU A 286 28.47 17.36 7.65
C LEU A 286 29.67 16.58 7.07
N LEU A 287 29.45 15.75 6.05
CA LEU A 287 30.53 15.01 5.37
C LEU A 287 31.33 15.87 4.38
N VAL A 288 30.81 17.05 4.03
CA VAL A 288 31.36 17.93 2.99
C VAL A 288 31.94 19.22 3.58
N ILE A 289 31.48 19.60 4.77
CA ILE A 289 31.95 20.78 5.50
C ILE A 289 33.42 20.60 5.92
N GLN A 290 34.19 21.68 5.85
CA GLN A 290 35.55 21.68 6.39
C GLN A 290 35.54 21.54 7.91
N PRO A 291 36.45 20.76 8.52
CA PRO A 291 36.45 20.51 9.97
C PRO A 291 36.44 21.77 10.84
N ALA A 292 37.00 22.88 10.35
CA ALA A 292 37.03 24.16 11.05
C ALA A 292 35.63 24.77 11.28
N ASN A 293 34.67 24.47 10.40
CA ASN A 293 33.32 25.08 10.41
C ASN A 293 32.27 24.16 11.04
N LEU A 294 32.69 23.02 11.59
CA LEU A 294 31.79 21.96 12.05
C LEU A 294 31.08 22.35 13.36
N HIS A 295 31.78 23.11 14.23
CA HIS A 295 31.22 23.60 15.49
C HIS A 295 30.06 24.58 15.25
N ASP A 296 30.26 25.56 14.37
CA ASP A 296 29.26 26.58 14.06
C ASP A 296 27.95 25.97 13.55
N ILE A 297 28.04 24.92 12.73
CA ILE A 297 26.88 24.26 12.11
C ILE A 297 26.15 23.33 13.10
N CYS A 298 26.85 22.79 14.10
CA CYS A 298 26.21 22.02 15.17
C CYS A 298 25.48 22.90 16.20
N GLU A 299 25.86 24.18 16.33
CA GLU A 299 25.27 25.11 17.29
C GLU A 299 24.10 25.93 16.72
N GLU A 300 23.99 26.08 15.39
CA GLU A 300 22.91 26.83 14.73
C GLU A 300 21.50 26.25 14.95
N GLU A 301 21.35 25.04 15.53
CA GLU A 301 20.06 24.36 15.74
C GLU A 301 19.65 24.12 17.20
N SER A 302 20.32 24.69 18.20
CA SER A 302 19.72 24.80 19.52
C SER A 302 18.71 25.95 19.52
N PRO A 303 17.38 25.72 19.57
CA PRO A 303 16.47 26.82 19.86
C PRO A 303 16.88 27.33 21.24
N SER A 304 17.26 28.59 21.28
CA SER A 304 17.36 29.34 22.52
C SER A 304 16.02 29.16 23.25
N ILE A 305 16.03 28.33 24.28
CA ILE A 305 15.10 28.47 25.39
C ILE A 305 15.55 29.76 26.09
N ALA A 306 15.15 30.89 25.49
CA ALA A 306 15.21 32.18 26.13
C ALA A 306 13.90 32.36 26.90
N GLU A 307 14.10 32.56 28.22
CA GLU A 307 13.19 32.83 29.33
C GLU A 307 11.78 33.37 29.02
#